data_AF-A0A109BJL0-F1
#
_entry.id   AF-A0A109BJL0-F1
#
_cell.length_a   1.000
_cell.length_b   1.000
_cell.length_c   1.000
_cell.angle_alpha   90.00
_cell.angle_beta   90.00
_cell.angle_gamma   90.00
#
_symmetry.space_group_name_H-M   'P 1'
#
loop_
_entity.id
_entity.type
_entity.pdbx_description
1 polymer ?
#
loop_
_entity_poly.entity_id
_entity_poly.type
_entity_poly.pdbx_seq_one_letter_code
_entity_poly.pdbx_strand_id
1 'polypeptide(L)'
;MRPVFCAVVAGAAAVIGIAFATPADAYTAKVNSACERDYYRLCAAYSIGTPELRSCMTSKRKSLSPRCVRALVDAGMVPRRYLAKK
;
A
#
# COMPACT_ATOMS: atom_id res chain seq x y z
N MET A 1 33.32 -13.43 -23.69
CA MET A 1 34.09 -14.41 -24.52
C MET A 1 33.62 -15.79 -24.09
N ARG A 2 32.93 -16.63 -24.86
CA ARG A 2 32.84 -16.80 -26.32
C ARG A 2 31.38 -16.70 -26.80
N PRO A 3 31.14 -16.09 -27.96
CA PRO A 3 29.82 -15.77 -28.48
C PRO A 3 29.27 -16.96 -29.26
N VAL A 4 28.00 -17.30 -29.05
CA VAL A 4 27.22 -18.10 -30.01
C VAL A 4 26.02 -17.27 -30.40
N PHE A 5 26.34 -16.24 -31.19
CA PHE A 5 25.48 -15.74 -32.24
C PHE A 5 25.38 -16.85 -33.30
N CYS A 6 24.24 -17.53 -33.35
CA CYS A 6 23.70 -18.18 -34.54
C CYS A 6 22.18 -17.99 -34.43
N ALA A 7 21.68 -16.86 -34.94
CA ALA A 7 21.19 -16.75 -36.30
C ALA A 7 19.74 -17.29 -36.41
N VAL A 8 18.81 -16.33 -36.46
CA VAL A 8 17.61 -16.23 -37.33
C VAL A 8 16.69 -17.48 -37.32
N VAL A 9 15.40 -17.41 -37.00
CA VAL A 9 14.30 -16.88 -37.83
C VAL A 9 12.99 -17.09 -37.02
N ALA A 10 12.01 -16.21 -37.27
CA ALA A 10 10.58 -16.34 -36.98
C ALA A 10 10.08 -16.02 -35.56
N GLY A 11 9.49 -14.84 -35.46
CA GLY A 11 8.11 -14.72 -34.98
C GLY A 11 7.88 -14.82 -33.48
N ALA A 12 8.12 -13.72 -32.76
CA ALA A 12 7.25 -13.19 -31.71
C ALA A 12 7.94 -11.98 -31.09
N ALA A 13 7.35 -10.78 -31.22
CA ALA A 13 7.76 -9.64 -30.43
C ALA A 13 7.39 -9.91 -28.96
N ALA A 14 8.32 -10.53 -28.23
CA ALA A 14 8.25 -10.68 -26.78
C ALA A 14 8.46 -9.30 -26.14
N VAL A 15 7.37 -8.57 -25.89
CA VAL A 15 7.36 -7.49 -24.91
C VAL A 15 7.37 -8.13 -23.52
N ILE A 16 8.57 -8.34 -22.99
CA ILE A 16 8.78 -8.67 -21.58
C ILE A 16 8.41 -7.40 -20.80
N GLY A 17 7.13 -7.29 -20.45
CA GLY A 17 6.63 -6.31 -19.49
C GLY A 17 7.13 -6.70 -18.11
N ILE A 18 8.20 -6.05 -17.65
CA ILE A 18 8.64 -6.15 -16.25
C ILE A 18 7.59 -5.38 -15.43
N ALA A 19 6.58 -6.08 -14.94
CA ALA A 19 5.66 -5.53 -13.96
C ALA A 19 6.42 -5.38 -12.63
N PHE A 20 6.89 -4.17 -12.36
CA PHE A 20 7.41 -3.80 -11.04
C PHE A 20 6.27 -3.91 -10.02
N ALA A 21 6.23 -5.02 -9.28
CA ALA A 21 5.36 -5.15 -8.12
C ALA A 21 5.85 -4.18 -7.05
N THR A 22 5.18 -3.03 -6.90
CA THR A 22 5.45 -2.08 -5.83
C THR A 22 5.20 -2.74 -4.48
N PRO A 23 6.07 -2.53 -3.47
CA PRO A 23 5.84 -3.09 -2.14
C PRO A 23 4.53 -2.54 -1.59
N ALA A 24 3.58 -3.43 -1.31
CA ALA A 24 2.41 -3.08 -0.53
C ALA A 24 2.88 -2.74 0.89
N ASP A 25 2.91 -1.45 1.22
CA ASP A 25 3.31 -0.96 2.55
C ASP A 25 2.43 -1.60 3.64
N ALA A 26 2.97 -2.63 4.29
CA ALA A 26 2.34 -3.31 5.40
C ALA A 26 2.27 -2.37 6.60
N TYR A 27 1.12 -2.33 7.28
CA TYR A 27 0.94 -1.54 8.51
C TYR A 27 2.04 -1.88 9.51
N THR A 28 2.87 -0.90 9.87
CA THR A 28 3.86 -1.06 10.94
C THR A 28 3.16 -1.11 12.30
N ALA A 29 3.79 -1.77 13.28
CA ALA A 29 3.26 -1.89 14.64
C ALA A 29 2.93 -0.52 15.29
N LYS A 30 3.67 0.52 14.90
CA LYS A 30 3.45 1.91 15.34
C LYS A 30 2.11 2.48 14.82
N VAL A 31 1.75 2.15 13.57
CA VAL A 31 0.46 2.57 12.99
C VAL A 31 -0.67 1.76 13.59
N ASN A 32 -0.46 0.46 13.80
CA ASN A 32 -1.41 -0.42 14.47
C ASN A 32 -1.83 0.16 15.84
N SER A 33 -0.89 0.39 16.76
CA SER A 33 -1.20 0.93 18.09
C SER A 33 -1.81 2.33 18.06
N ALA A 34 -1.42 3.17 17.09
CA ALA A 34 -2.01 4.50 16.93
C ALA A 34 -3.45 4.48 16.39
N CYS A 35 -3.76 3.50 15.53
CA CYS A 35 -5.05 3.36 14.84
C CYS A 35 -5.98 2.34 15.49
N GLU A 36 -5.55 1.61 16.53
CA GLU A 36 -6.29 0.53 17.17
C GLU A 36 -7.73 0.94 17.55
N ARG A 37 -7.92 2.12 18.14
CA ARG A 37 -9.27 2.59 18.49
C ARG A 37 -10.14 2.89 17.28
N ASP A 38 -9.57 3.49 16.24
CA ASP A 38 -10.30 3.78 15.00
C ASP A 38 -10.63 2.48 14.26
N TYR A 39 -9.72 1.51 14.34
CA TYR A 39 -9.89 0.20 13.79
C TYR A 39 -11.10 -0.50 14.39
N TYR A 40 -11.14 -0.65 15.72
CA TYR A 40 -12.26 -1.32 16.38
C TYR A 40 -13.59 -0.60 16.18
N ARG A 41 -13.57 0.71 15.94
CA ARG A 41 -14.77 1.52 15.74
C ARG A 41 -15.27 1.54 14.29
N LEU A 42 -14.37 1.49 13.31
CA LEU A 42 -14.70 1.72 11.89
C LEU A 42 -14.45 0.50 10.99
N CYS A 43 -13.45 -0.32 11.31
CA CYS A 43 -12.88 -1.35 10.44
C CYS A 43 -12.61 -2.69 11.15
N ALA A 44 -13.32 -2.98 12.25
CA ALA A 44 -13.11 -4.18 13.08
C ALA A 44 -13.33 -5.51 12.33
N ALA A 45 -13.96 -5.46 11.15
CA ALA A 45 -14.22 -6.62 10.30
C ALA A 45 -12.97 -7.12 9.54
N TYR A 46 -11.94 -6.28 9.39
CA TYR A 46 -10.70 -6.66 8.71
C TYR A 46 -9.67 -7.12 9.74
N SER A 47 -8.50 -7.61 9.31
CA SER A 47 -7.34 -7.91 10.18
C SER A 47 -6.24 -6.86 9.98
N ILE A 48 -5.36 -6.69 10.98
CA ILE A 48 -4.35 -5.64 10.93
C ILE A 48 -3.22 -6.04 9.98
N GLY A 49 -2.86 -5.13 9.08
CA GLY A 49 -1.85 -5.40 8.05
C GLY A 49 -2.41 -5.92 6.74
N THR A 50 -3.73 -6.08 6.61
CA THR A 50 -4.33 -6.49 5.34
C THR A 50 -4.64 -5.31 4.42
N PRO A 51 -4.64 -5.52 3.09
CA PRO A 51 -5.00 -4.48 2.14
C PRO A 51 -6.45 -4.00 2.30
N GLU A 52 -7.38 -4.87 2.75
CA GLU A 52 -8.77 -4.47 2.96
C GLU A 52 -8.92 -3.46 4.09
N LEU A 53 -8.12 -3.59 5.15
CA LEU A 53 -8.08 -2.59 6.22
C LEU A 53 -7.72 -1.22 5.65
N ARG A 54 -6.70 -1.16 4.80
CA ARG A 54 -6.23 0.09 4.21
C ARG A 54 -7.34 0.75 3.39
N SER A 55 -8.07 -0.04 2.60
CA SER A 55 -9.23 0.42 1.85
C SER A 55 -10.35 0.94 2.77
N CYS A 56 -10.63 0.22 3.87
CA CYS A 56 -11.61 0.65 4.87
C CYS A 56 -11.23 1.99 5.51
N MET A 57 -9.98 2.13 5.95
CA MET A 57 -9.45 3.36 6.56
C MET A 57 -9.45 4.54 5.57
N THR A 58 -9.11 4.28 4.30
CA THR A 58 -9.15 5.26 3.22
C THR A 58 -10.59 5.75 2.96
N SER A 59 -11.56 4.84 2.99
CA SER A 59 -12.99 5.16 2.83
C SER A 59 -13.54 5.95 4.02
N LYS A 60 -13.20 5.52 5.24
CA LYS A 60 -13.63 6.15 6.51
C LYS A 60 -12.71 7.28 6.98
N ARG A 61 -11.86 7.82 6.10
CA ARG A 61 -10.83 8.82 6.45
C ARG A 61 -11.32 10.05 7.20
N LYS A 62 -12.57 10.47 6.96
CA LYS A 62 -13.17 11.63 7.63
C LYS A 62 -13.54 11.34 9.09
N SER A 63 -13.69 10.06 9.44
CA SER A 63 -14.05 9.58 10.78
C SER A 63 -12.84 9.09 11.57
N LEU A 64 -11.67 9.02 10.93
CA LEU A 64 -10.42 8.64 11.58
C LEU A 64 -9.97 9.72 12.56
N SER A 65 -9.41 9.27 13.69
CA SER A 65 -8.77 10.17 14.63
C SER A 65 -7.52 10.81 14.02
N PRO A 66 -7.22 12.09 14.35
CA PRO A 66 -6.05 12.79 13.82
C PRO A 66 -4.71 12.16 14.25
N ARG A 67 -4.70 11.31 15.29
CA ARG A 67 -3.55 10.48 15.69
C ARG A 67 -3.28 9.37 14.67
N CYS A 68 -4.30 8.62 14.27
CA CYS A 68 -4.20 7.54 13.30
C CYS A 68 -3.78 8.06 11.93
N VAL A 69 -4.41 9.15 11.47
CA VAL A 69 -4.06 9.78 10.18
C VAL A 69 -2.60 10.22 10.15
N ARG A 70 -2.08 10.79 11.25
CA ARG A 70 -0.66 11.16 11.35
C ARG A 70 0.25 9.95 11.24
N ALA A 71 -0.06 8.86 11.93
CA ALA A 71 0.75 7.65 11.87
C ALA A 71 0.76 7.05 10.44
N LEU A 72 -0.38 7.07 9.75
CA LEU A 72 -0.47 6.62 8.35
C LEU A 72 0.35 7.47 7.39
N VAL A 73 0.38 8.78 7.62
CA VAL A 73 1.19 9.72 6.83
C VAL A 73 2.68 9.55 7.14
N ASP A 74 3.04 9.39 8.41
CA ASP A 74 4.41 9.14 8.89
C ASP A 74 4.97 7.86 8.28
N ALA A 75 4.14 6.83 8.17
CA ALA A 75 4.48 5.55 7.56
C ALA A 75 4.38 5.55 6.02
N GLY A 76 4.07 6.67 5.37
CA GLY A 76 3.96 6.76 3.90
C GLY A 76 2.75 6.06 3.28
N MET A 77 1.86 5.49 4.09
CA MET A 77 0.70 4.70 3.63
C MET A 77 -0.41 5.57 3.05
N VAL A 78 -0.54 6.81 3.52
CA VAL A 78 -1.51 7.79 2.99
C VAL A 78 -0.83 9.13 2.73
N PRO A 79 -1.30 9.89 1.73
CA PRO A 79 -0.71 11.18 1.39
C PRO A 79 -1.01 12.25 2.46
N ARG A 80 -0.07 13.18 2.67
CA ARG A 80 -0.15 14.27 3.66
C ARG A 80 -1.45 15.08 3.63
N ARG A 81 -2.11 15.17 2.48
CA ARG A 81 -3.43 15.80 2.30
C ARG A 81 -4.52 15.27 3.25
N TYR A 82 -4.35 14.07 3.81
CA TYR A 82 -5.26 13.54 4.82
C TYR A 82 -5.24 14.34 6.13
N LEU A 83 -4.15 15.05 6.43
CA LEU A 83 -4.04 15.90 7.62
C LEU A 83 -4.59 17.32 7.42
N ALA A 84 -4.64 17.79 6.17
CA ALA A 84 -5.05 19.15 5.85
C ALA A 84 -6.57 19.36 5.92
N LYS A 85 -7.35 18.28 6.00
CA LYS A 85 -8.82 18.33 6.08
C LYS A 85 -9.24 18.32 7.54
N LYS A 86 -9.05 19.44 8.24
CA LYS A 86 -9.58 19.67 9.58
C LYS A 86 -10.97 20.29 9.51
#